data_AF-A0A1I7HVU2-F1
#
_entry.id   AF-A0A1I7HVU2-F1
#
_cell.length_a   1.000
_cell.length_b   1.000
_cell.length_c   1.000
_cell.angle_alpha   90.00
_cell.angle_beta   90.00
_cell.angle_gamma   90.00
#
_symmetry.space_group_name_H-M   'P 1'
#
loop_
_entity.id
_entity.type
_entity.pdbx_description
1 polymer ?
#
loop_
_entity_poly.entity_id
_entity_poly.type
_entity_poly.pdbx_seq_one_letter_code
_entity_poly.pdbx_strand_id
1 'polypeptide(L)' 'MTNMPIVTSEYWNMVHGATPDDVRQDLEGMQTMRVLGNNMAWLMKCIELGKANNVNRPELEERIFTNFVR' A
#
# COMPACT_ATOMS: atom_id res chain seq x y z
N MET A 1 15.40 -8.95 -3.09
CA MET A 1 14.19 -8.44 -2.38
C MET A 1 13.24 -7.79 -3.39
N THR A 2 11.96 -7.50 -3.08
CA THR A 2 10.98 -7.03 -4.09
C THR A 2 10.67 -5.53 -4.04
N ASN A 3 11.37 -4.70 -3.23
CA ASN A 3 11.23 -3.23 -3.12
C ASN A 3 9.79 -2.69 -3.30
N MET A 4 8.79 -3.33 -2.68
CA MET A 4 7.38 -3.09 -3.00
C MET A 4 6.92 -1.72 -2.47
N PRO A 5 6.34 -0.85 -3.32
CA PRO A 5 5.70 0.37 -2.84
C PRO A 5 4.52 0.02 -1.92
N ILE A 6 4.46 0.66 -0.76
CA ILE A 6 3.36 0.52 0.18
C ILE A 6 2.48 1.76 0.06
N VAL A 7 1.19 1.56 -0.19
CA VAL A 7 0.19 2.63 -0.14
C VAL A 7 -0.40 2.69 1.27
N THR A 8 -0.32 3.85 1.90
CA THR A 8 -0.92 4.10 3.21
C THR A 8 -2.26 4.81 3.09
N SER A 9 -3.05 4.75 4.16
CA SER A 9 -4.29 5.52 4.34
C SER A 9 -4.15 6.51 5.51
N GLU A 10 -5.26 7.12 5.92
CA GLU A 10 -5.38 7.99 7.10
C GLU A 10 -5.31 7.24 8.43
N TYR A 11 -5.66 5.94 8.45
CA TYR A 11 -5.53 5.05 9.60
C TYR A 11 -5.25 3.60 9.17
N TRP A 12 -5.31 2.65 10.10
CA TRP A 12 -5.15 1.23 9.79
C TRP A 12 -6.17 0.78 8.74
N ASN A 13 -5.67 0.19 7.64
CA ASN A 13 -6.46 -0.33 6.53
C ASN A 13 -7.31 -1.53 6.97
N MET A 14 -8.39 -1.27 7.69
CA MET A 14 -9.26 -2.26 8.30
C MET A 14 -10.72 -1.79 8.24
N VAL A 15 -11.62 -2.75 8.20
CA VAL A 15 -13.07 -2.55 8.31
C VAL A 15 -13.65 -3.59 9.26
N HIS A 16 -14.76 -3.26 9.91
CA HIS A 16 -15.46 -4.14 10.84
C HIS A 16 -16.84 -4.51 10.31
N GLY A 17 -17.20 -5.79 10.40
CA GLY A 17 -18.52 -6.30 10.03
C GLY A 17 -18.49 -7.79 9.72
N ALA A 18 -19.56 -8.51 10.06
CA ALA A 18 -19.68 -9.93 9.76
C ALA A 18 -20.21 -10.17 8.33
N THR A 19 -20.96 -9.20 7.80
CA THR A 19 -21.48 -9.18 6.44
C THR A 19 -21.06 -7.92 5.69
N PRO A 20 -21.15 -7.88 4.34
CA PRO A 20 -20.90 -6.67 3.58
C PRO A 20 -21.82 -5.49 3.95
N ASP A 21 -23.06 -5.77 4.39
CA ASP A 21 -23.98 -4.72 4.81
C ASP A 21 -23.57 -4.13 6.16
N ASP A 22 -23.03 -4.94 7.08
CA ASP A 22 -22.42 -4.45 8.32
C ASP A 22 -21.17 -3.61 8.04
N VAL A 23 -20.30 -4.07 7.13
CA VAL A 23 -19.10 -3.33 6.73
C VAL A 23 -19.44 -1.97 6.13
N ARG A 24 -20.52 -1.85 5.35
CA ARG A 24 -20.97 -0.56 4.82
C ARG A 24 -21.44 0.41 5.92
N GLN A 25 -21.80 -0.10 7.10
CA GLN A 25 -22.15 0.72 8.26
C GLN A 25 -20.93 1.14 9.09
N ASP A 26 -19.76 0.52 8.91
CA ASP A 26 -18.48 1.00 9.44
C ASP A 26 -18.03 2.25 8.67
N LEU A 27 -18.60 3.41 9.03
CA LEU A 27 -18.39 4.65 8.29
C LEU A 27 -16.92 5.10 8.28
N GLU A 28 -16.20 4.89 9.39
CA GLU A 28 -14.77 5.21 9.53
C GLU A 28 -13.91 4.25 8.70
N GLY A 29 -14.14 2.93 8.81
CA GLY A 29 -13.44 1.94 7.99
C GLY A 29 -13.68 2.20 6.50
N MET A 30 -14.92 2.49 6.11
CA MET A 30 -15.25 2.82 4.72
C MET A 30 -14.58 4.13 4.25
N GLN A 31 -14.40 5.11 5.13
CA GLN A 31 -13.63 6.32 4.84
C GLN A 31 -12.15 5.99 4.61
N THR A 32 -11.56 5.22 5.51
CA THR A 32 -10.19 4.73 5.41
C THR A 32 -9.94 3.99 4.09
N MET A 33 -10.89 3.15 3.66
CA MET A 33 -10.77 2.43 2.38
C MET A 33 -10.89 3.34 1.16
N ARG A 34 -11.73 4.39 1.21
CA ARG A 34 -11.80 5.41 0.14
C ARG A 34 -10.49 6.19 0.04
N VAL A 35 -9.91 6.60 1.16
CA VAL A 35 -8.62 7.29 1.20
C VAL A 35 -7.50 6.38 0.67
N LEU A 36 -7.47 5.10 1.07
CA LEU A 36 -6.52 4.13 0.54
C LEU A 36 -6.61 4.01 -0.98
N GLY A 37 -7.83 3.91 -1.52
CA GLY A 37 -8.07 3.83 -2.97
C GLY A 37 -7.59 5.07 -3.72
N ASN A 38 -7.88 6.27 -3.19
CA ASN A 38 -7.42 7.53 -3.76
C ASN A 38 -5.89 7.63 -3.74
N ASN A 39 -5.26 7.26 -2.63
CA ASN A 39 -3.80 7.26 -2.50
C ASN A 39 -3.15 6.26 -3.45
N MET A 40 -3.77 5.09 -3.66
CA MET A 40 -3.29 4.09 -4.61
C MET A 40 -3.34 4.62 -6.05
N ALA A 41 -4.46 5.21 -6.46
CA ALA A 41 -4.60 5.81 -7.78
C ALA A 41 -3.59 6.93 -8.01
N TRP A 42 -3.40 7.81 -7.02
CA TRP A 42 -2.39 8.86 -7.07
C TRP A 42 -0.97 8.30 -7.18
N LEU A 43 -0.59 7.32 -6.34
CA LEU A 43 0.74 6.73 -6.37
C LEU A 43 1.04 6.04 -7.71
N MET A 44 0.07 5.30 -8.27
CA MET A 44 0.22 4.66 -9.58
C MET A 44 0.50 5.71 -10.68
N LYS A 45 -0.19 6.85 -10.64
CA LYS A 45 0.05 7.96 -11.58
C LYS A 45 1.44 8.57 -11.39
N CYS A 46 1.88 8.76 -10.15
CA CYS A 46 3.23 9.25 -9.85
C CYS A 46 4.32 8.28 -10.33
N ILE A 47 4.14 6.97 -10.14
CA ILE A 47 5.06 5.95 -10.65
C ILE A 47 5.15 6.01 -12.18
N GLU A 48 4.01 6.13 -12.86
CA GLU A 48 4.00 6.20 -14.32
C GLU A 48 4.66 7.48 -14.86
N LEU A 49 4.39 8.63 -14.23
CA LEU A 49 5.10 9.88 -14.54
C LEU A 49 6.59 9.77 -14.24
N GLY A 50 6.98 9.10 -13.15
CA GLY A 50 8.37 8.83 -12.81
C GLY A 50 9.09 8.05 -13.91
N LYS A 51 8.51 6.94 -14.38
CA LYS A 51 9.04 6.17 -15.51
C LYS A 51 9.21 7.02 -16.77
N ALA A 52 8.20 7.83 -17.11
CA ALA A 52 8.25 8.72 -18.28
C ALA A 52 9.35 9.78 -18.18
N ASN A 53 9.77 10.14 -16.96
CA ASN A 53 10.85 11.09 -16.68
C ASN A 53 12.17 10.41 -16.28
N ASN A 54 12.35 9.12 -16.61
CA ASN A 54 13.55 8.32 -16.29
C ASN A 54 13.85 8.17 -14.80
N VAL A 55 12.86 8.35 -13.92
CA VAL A 55 12.95 8.00 -12.50
C VAL A 55 12.58 6.53 -12.35
N ASN A 56 13.58 5.68 -12.54
CA ASN A 56 13.41 4.23 -12.49
C ASN A 56 13.40 3.69 -11.06
N ARG A 57 12.90 2.47 -10.90
CA ARG A 57 12.94 1.76 -9.61
C ARG A 57 14.40 1.56 -9.18
N PRO A 58 14.72 1.68 -7.88
CA PRO A 58 16.04 1.34 -7.37
C PRO A 58 16.41 -0.10 -7.69
N GLU A 59 17.71 -0.36 -7.84
CA GLU A 59 18.24 -1.71 -7.98
C GLU A 59 17.84 -2.57 -6.76
N LEU A 60 17.60 -3.85 -7.02
CA LEU A 60 17.21 -4.78 -5.97
C LEU A 60 18.47 -5.27 -5.26
N GLU A 61 18.48 -5.18 -3.93
CA GLU A 61 19.55 -5.77 -3.14
C GLU A 61 19.46 -7.30 -3.12
N GLU A 62 20.64 -7.93 -3.09
CA GLU A 62 20.79 -9.35 -2.82
C GLU A 62 20.26 -9.68 -1.42
N ARG A 63 19.58 -10.82 -1.30
CA ARG A 63 19.03 -11.25 -0.02
C ARG A 63 20.16 -11.79 0.85
N ILE A 64 20.47 -11.09 1.94
CA ILE A 64 21.38 -11.57 2.97
C ILE A 64 20.57 -12.35 4.02
N PHE A 65 20.95 -13.61 4.26
CA PHE A 65 20.43 -14.37 5.38
C PHE A 65 21.44 -14.30 6.53
N THR A 66 20.96 -13.91 7.71
CA THR A 66 21.78 -13.89 8.92
C THR A 66 21.18 -14.83 9.95
N ASN A 67 21.96 -15.80 10.41
CA ASN A 67 21.61 -16.65 11.54
C ASN A 67 22.34 -16.15 12.79
N PHE A 68 21.57 -15.79 13.82
CA PHE A 68 22.08 -15.30 15.10
C PHE A 68 22.31 -16.42 16.13
N VAL A 69 21.79 -17.62 15.86
CA VAL A 69 21.99 -18.81 16.70
C VAL A 69 23.13 -19.64 16.10
N ARG A 70 24.11 -19.99 16.94
CA ARG A 70 25.24 -20.86 16.58
C ARG A 70 25.10 -22.23 17.22
#